data_AF-A0A1F8U2D5-F1
#
_entry.id   AF-A0A1F8U2D5-F1
#
_cell.length_a   1.000
_cell.length_b   1.000
_cell.length_c   1.000
_cell.angle_alpha   90.00
_cell.angle_beta   90.00
_cell.angle_gamma   90.00
#
_symmetry.space_group_name_H-M   'P 1'
#
loop_
_entity.id
_entity.type
_entity.pdbx_description
1 polymer ?
#
loop_
_entity_poly.entity_id
_entity_poly.type
_entity_poly.pdbx_seq_one_letter_code
_entity_poly.pdbx_strand_id
1 'polypeptide(L)'
;MIKSSKYRLVAVLLYLAPIIIFTIITRTITGFTLSAGIMTILLGLCFKFIPDYIGNIKELNKNNGFIFITISGILLVILASM
;
A
#
# COMPACT_ATOMS: atom_id res chain seq x y z
N MET A 1 15.81 -19.77 -4.52
CA MET A 1 16.64 -18.87 -3.66
C MET A 1 17.41 -17.94 -4.59
N ILE A 2 17.32 -16.62 -4.37
CA ILE A 2 17.98 -15.50 -5.10
C ILE A 2 17.53 -15.27 -6.55
N LYS A 3 16.68 -14.25 -6.81
CA LYS A 3 16.77 -13.40 -8.04
C LYS A 3 15.86 -12.16 -8.03
N SER A 4 16.00 -11.17 -7.13
CA SER A 4 14.96 -10.10 -7.18
C SER A 4 15.19 -8.72 -6.55
N SER A 5 16.42 -8.26 -6.28
CA SER A 5 16.58 -6.87 -5.81
C SER A 5 16.01 -5.84 -6.81
N LYS A 6 16.22 -6.08 -8.11
CA LYS A 6 15.73 -5.22 -9.21
C LYS A 6 14.20 -5.18 -9.28
N TYR A 7 13.51 -6.31 -9.23
CA TYR A 7 12.04 -6.33 -9.32
C TYR A 7 11.35 -5.79 -8.07
N ARG A 8 11.99 -5.93 -6.90
CA ARG A 8 11.49 -5.32 -5.65
C ARG A 8 11.52 -3.80 -5.74
N LEU A 9 12.61 -3.23 -6.27
CA LEU A 9 12.70 -1.78 -6.53
C LEU A 9 11.67 -1.32 -7.56
N VAL A 10 11.48 -2.08 -8.65
CA VAL A 10 10.46 -1.76 -9.65
C VAL A 10 9.05 -1.79 -9.05
N ALA A 11 8.72 -2.78 -8.21
CA ALA A 11 7.42 -2.86 -7.55
C ALA A 11 7.19 -1.68 -6.58
N VAL A 12 8.22 -1.29 -5.82
CA VAL A 12 8.17 -0.12 -4.93
C VAL A 12 7.98 1.16 -5.74
N LEU A 13 8.72 1.34 -6.85
CA LEU A 13 8.55 2.48 -7.74
C LEU A 13 7.16 2.52 -8.37
N LEU A 14 6.62 1.37 -8.78
CA LEU A 14 5.28 1.25 -9.35
C LEU A 14 4.19 1.63 -8.32
N TYR A 15 4.38 1.28 -7.05
CA TYR A 15 3.50 1.66 -5.96
C TYR A 15 3.59 3.15 -5.61
N LEU A 16 4.81 3.72 -5.59
CA LEU A 16 5.02 5.13 -5.28
C LEU A 16 4.63 6.07 -6.44
N ALA A 17 4.75 5.63 -7.69
CA ALA A 17 4.47 6.45 -8.86
C ALA A 17 3.10 7.16 -8.80
N PRO A 18 1.96 6.49 -8.55
CA PRO A 18 0.67 7.16 -8.50
C PRO A 18 0.54 8.14 -7.31
N ILE A 19 1.18 7.85 -6.17
CA ILE A 19 1.21 8.74 -4.99
C ILE A 19 1.96 10.04 -5.35
N ILE A 20 3.14 9.90 -5.97
CA ILE A 20 3.98 11.03 -6.37
C ILE A 20 3.28 11.86 -7.45
N ILE A 21 2.69 11.22 -8.46
CA ILE A 21 1.95 11.91 -9.53
C ILE A 21 0.79 12.71 -8.93
N PHE A 22 -0.02 12.11 -8.06
CA PHE A 22 -1.13 12.80 -7.42
C PHE A 22 -0.66 13.98 -6.56
N THR A 23 0.46 13.83 -5.86
CA THR A 23 1.08 14.88 -5.05
C THR A 23 1.59 16.05 -5.91
N ILE A 24 2.21 15.77 -7.06
CA ILE A 24 2.67 16.81 -7.98
C ILE A 24 1.49 17.60 -8.57
N ILE A 25 0.38 16.92 -8.87
CA ILE A 25 -0.83 17.54 -9.42
C ILE A 25 -1.52 18.42 -8.36
N THR A 26 -1.73 17.87 -7.16
CA THR A 26 -2.46 18.56 -6.09
C THR A 26 -1.61 19.61 -5.38
N ARG A 27 -0.27 19.48 -5.41
CA ARG A 27 0.70 20.37 -4.75
C ARG A 27 0.45 20.58 -3.25
N THR A 28 -0.26 19.66 -2.61
CA THR A 28 -0.57 19.73 -1.18
C THR A 28 -0.05 18.50 -0.45
N ILE A 29 0.41 18.71 0.77
CA ILE A 29 0.78 17.63 1.69
C ILE A 29 -0.44 16.77 2.01
N THR A 30 -1.64 17.37 2.09
CA THR A 30 -2.91 16.65 2.26
C THR A 30 -3.18 15.70 1.10
N GLY A 31 -2.89 16.10 -0.15
CA GLY A 31 -3.01 15.23 -1.32
C GLY A 31 -2.05 14.03 -1.29
N PHE A 32 -0.82 14.24 -0.83
CA PHE A 32 0.12 13.13 -0.58
C PHE A 32 -0.43 12.15 0.46
N THR A 33 -0.84 12.65 1.62
CA THR A 33 -1.35 11.82 2.73
C THR A 33 -2.60 11.05 2.32
N LEU A 34 -3.51 11.69 1.57
CA LEU A 34 -4.74 11.07 1.08
C LEU A 34 -4.44 9.95 0.06
N SER A 35 -3.59 10.21 -0.92
CA SER A 35 -3.22 9.20 -1.93
C SER A 35 -2.43 8.02 -1.32
N ALA A 36 -1.53 8.30 -0.38
CA ALA A 36 -0.82 7.27 0.38
C ALA A 36 -1.78 6.42 1.22
N GLY A 37 -2.76 7.04 1.88
CA GLY A 37 -3.81 6.35 2.63
C GLY A 37 -4.65 5.43 1.74
N ILE A 38 -5.15 5.93 0.61
CA ILE A 38 -5.94 5.16 -0.36
C ILE A 38 -5.14 3.96 -0.89
N MET A 39 -3.88 4.17 -1.28
CA MET A 39 -3.01 3.09 -1.77
C MET A 39 -2.73 2.03 -0.70
N THR A 40 -2.61 2.44 0.56
CA THR A 40 -2.39 1.53 1.69
C THR A 40 -3.63 0.68 1.97
N ILE A 41 -4.83 1.26 1.87
CA ILE A 41 -6.10 0.52 1.95
C ILE A 41 -6.19 -0.51 0.81
N LEU A 42 -5.88 -0.08 -0.42
CA LEU A 42 -5.91 -0.97 -1.59
C LEU A 42 -4.95 -2.15 -1.42
N LEU A 43 -3.75 -1.87 -0.90
CA LEU A 43 -2.74 -2.89 -0.63
C LEU A 43 -3.22 -3.91 0.41
N GLY A 44 -3.84 -3.45 1.50
CA GLY A 44 -4.46 -4.31 2.49
C GLY A 44 -5.56 -5.20 1.90
N LEU A 45 -6.43 -4.64 1.06
CA LEU A 45 -7.47 -5.41 0.35
C LEU A 45 -6.87 -6.42 -0.63
N CYS A 46 -5.84 -6.04 -1.38
CA CYS A 46 -5.14 -6.96 -2.28
C CYS A 46 -4.59 -8.17 -1.52
N PHE A 47 -4.03 -8.00 -0.32
CA PHE A 47 -3.58 -9.13 0.49
C PHE A 47 -4.70 -10.09 0.90
N LYS A 48 -5.93 -9.58 1.09
CA LYS A 48 -7.11 -10.41 1.36
C LYS A 48 -7.58 -11.20 0.14
N PHE A 49 -7.51 -10.61 -1.06
CA PHE A 49 -8.03 -11.21 -2.29
C PHE A 49 -7.00 -12.05 -3.07
N ILE A 50 -5.70 -11.88 -2.80
CA ILE A 50 -4.66 -12.68 -3.47
C ILE A 50 -4.65 -14.10 -2.85
N PRO A 51 -4.77 -15.16 -3.68
CA PRO A 51 -4.74 -16.53 -3.21
C PRO A 51 -3.42 -16.92 -2.52
N ASP A 52 -3.52 -17.72 -1.45
CA ASP A 52 -2.46 -18.11 -0.51
C ASP A 52 -1.28 -18.94 -1.09
N TYR A 53 -1.14 -19.04 -2.42
CA TYR A 53 -0.05 -19.79 -3.04
C TYR A 53 1.31 -19.06 -2.97
N ILE A 54 1.33 -17.78 -2.58
CA ILE A 54 2.56 -17.03 -2.30
C ILE A 54 2.85 -17.18 -0.81
N GLY A 55 3.89 -17.95 -0.45
CA GLY A 55 4.17 -18.34 0.94
C GLY A 55 4.22 -17.20 1.97
N ASN A 56 4.58 -15.98 1.56
CA ASN A 56 4.60 -14.79 2.43
C ASN A 56 3.21 -14.21 2.73
N ILE A 57 2.22 -14.46 1.86
CA ILE A 57 0.83 -14.00 2.02
C ILE A 57 0.08 -14.92 3.00
N LYS A 58 0.44 -16.20 3.04
CA LYS A 58 -0.15 -17.19 3.96
C LYS A 58 0.07 -16.84 5.44
N GLU A 59 1.25 -16.34 5.81
CA GLU A 59 1.52 -15.85 7.17
C GLU A 59 0.80 -14.54 7.48
N LEU A 60 0.73 -13.65 6.50
CA LEU A 60 0.06 -12.35 6.65
C LEU A 60 -1.46 -12.49 6.80
N ASN A 61 -2.08 -13.43 6.08
CA ASN A 61 -3.48 -13.82 6.24
C ASN A 61 -3.73 -14.54 7.57
N LYS A 62 -2.82 -15.42 8.01
CA LYS A 62 -2.93 -16.11 9.31
C LYS A 62 -2.92 -15.14 10.49
N ASN A 63 -2.10 -14.09 10.42
CA ASN A 63 -1.98 -13.08 11.48
C ASN A 63 -2.93 -11.88 11.31
N ASN A 64 -3.87 -11.93 10.36
CA ASN A 64 -4.73 -10.79 10.03
C ASN A 64 -3.95 -9.49 9.75
N GLY A 65 -2.70 -9.60 9.27
CA GLY A 65 -1.82 -8.45 9.02
C GLY A 65 -2.41 -7.46 8.01
N PHE A 66 -3.23 -7.96 7.07
CA PHE A 66 -3.96 -7.13 6.12
C PHE A 66 -4.96 -6.17 6.81
N ILE A 67 -5.52 -6.54 7.96
CA ILE A 67 -6.42 -5.69 8.75
C ILE A 67 -5.64 -4.49 9.29
N PHE A 68 -4.46 -4.71 9.86
CA PHE A 68 -3.60 -3.64 10.36
C PHE A 68 -3.16 -2.67 9.26
N ILE A 69 -2.80 -3.20 8.07
CA ILE A 69 -2.45 -2.38 6.90
C ILE A 69 -3.67 -1.54 6.47
N THR A 70 -4.85 -2.15 6.38
CA THR A 70 -6.08 -1.46 5.98
C THR A 70 -6.45 -0.36 6.99
N ILE A 71 -6.38 -0.64 8.29
CA ILE A 71 -6.66 0.32 9.36
C ILE A 71 -5.67 1.50 9.32
N SER A 72 -4.38 1.23 9.12
CA SER A 72 -3.36 2.28 8.97
C SER A 72 -3.67 3.20 7.77
N GLY A 73 -4.11 2.62 6.65
CA GLY A 73 -4.54 3.40 5.49
C GLY A 73 -5.79 4.26 5.77
N ILE A 74 -6.78 3.72 6.49
CA ILE A 74 -7.97 4.48 6.91
C ILE A 74 -7.58 5.66 7.81
N LEU A 75 -6.69 5.44 8.78
CA LEU A 75 -6.17 6.50 9.66
C LEU A 75 -5.47 7.61 8.88
N LEU A 76 -4.68 7.26 7.86
CA LEU A 76 -4.04 8.23 6.97
C LEU A 76 -5.06 9.06 6.18
N VAL A 77 -6.13 8.44 5.69
CA VAL A 77 -7.21 9.16 4.97
C VAL A 77 -7.95 10.11 5.92
N ILE A 78 -8.26 9.68 7.14
CA ILE A 78 -8.89 10.53 8.16
C ILE A 78 -7.98 11.72 8.47
N LEU A 79 -6.69 11.48 8.72
CA LEU A 79 -5.71 12.53 9.00
C LEU A 79 -5.59 13.56 7.86
N ALA A 80 -5.67 13.11 6.61
CA ALA A 80 -5.63 13.98 5.45
C ALA A 80 -6.90 14.83 5.27
N SER A 81 -8.00 14.45 5.93
CA SER A 81 -9.32 15.07 5.80
C SER A 81 -9.67 16.01 6.97
N MET A 82 -8.85 16.01 8.04
CA MET A 82 -8.92 16.96 9.16
C MET A 82 -8.16 18.24 8.83
#